data_AF-A0A3C2DE07-F1
#
_entry.id   AF-A0A3C2DE07-F1
#
_cell.length_a   1.000
_cell.length_b   1.000
_cell.length_c   1.000
_cell.angle_alpha   90.00
_cell.angle_beta   90.00
_cell.angle_gamma   90.00
#
_symmetry.space_group_name_H-M   'P 1'
#
loop_
_entity.id
_entity.type
_entity.pdbx_description
1 polymer ?
#
loop_
_entity_poly.entity_id
_entity_poly.type
_entity_poly.pdbx_seq_one_letter_code
_entity_poly.pdbx_strand_id
1 'polypeptide(L)' 'GAFPFADEFQMEVDRLARDLAAEPLADGFDEILMPGERGDRVMKRTAREGITLTAVLWEELSVAAERLSVPVPAIY' A
#
# COMPACT_ATOMS: atom_id res chain seq x y z
N GLY A 1 -16.13 4.58 -26.67
CA GLY A 1 -16.15 4.48 -25.19
C GLY A 1 -16.36 5.86 -24.60
N ALA A 2 -16.78 5.96 -23.33
CA ALA A 2 -17.07 7.25 -22.68
C ALA A 2 -15.87 8.21 -22.62
N PHE A 3 -14.64 7.69 -22.73
CA PHE A 3 -13.40 8.44 -22.90
C PHE A 3 -12.58 7.78 -24.01
N PRO A 4 -12.48 8.38 -25.21
CA PRO A 4 -11.81 7.75 -26.36
C PRO A 4 -10.28 7.93 -26.39
N PHE A 5 -9.68 8.56 -25.37
CA PHE A 5 -8.25 8.93 -25.32
C PHE A 5 -7.55 8.35 -24.09
N ALA A 6 -7.81 7.07 -23.80
CA ALA A 6 -7.30 6.42 -22.59
C ALA A 6 -5.76 6.41 -22.55
N ASP A 7 -5.12 6.18 -23.70
CA ASP A 7 -3.66 6.10 -23.81
C ASP A 7 -3.02 7.47 -23.61
N GLU A 8 -3.55 8.52 -24.26
CA GLU A 8 -3.07 9.90 -24.08
C GLU A 8 -3.29 10.39 -22.65
N PHE A 9 -4.43 10.03 -22.04
CA PHE A 9 -4.70 10.34 -20.65
C PHE A 9 -3.66 9.69 -19.72
N GLN A 10 -3.35 8.41 -19.92
CA GLN A 10 -2.33 7.72 -19.13
C GLN A 10 -0.95 8.39 -19.29
N MET A 11 -0.57 8.74 -20.52
CA MET A 11 0.69 9.42 -20.79
C MET A 11 0.81 10.77 -20.07
N GLU A 12 -0.25 11.57 -20.07
CA GLU A 12 -0.25 12.87 -19.39
C GLU A 12 -0.26 12.73 -17.87
N VAL A 13 -0.95 11.73 -17.32
CA VAL A 13 -0.90 11.40 -15.88
C VAL A 13 0.51 10.97 -15.48
N ASP A 14 1.17 10.10 -16.26
CA ASP A 14 2.54 9.64 -16.00
C ASP A 14 3.56 10.78 -16.12
N ARG A 15 3.31 11.74 -17.02
CA ARG A 15 4.13 12.95 -17.12
C ARG A 15 3.95 13.83 -15.89
N LEU A 16 2.71 14.14 -15.51
CA LEU A 16 2.41 14.97 -14.35
C LEU A 16 2.98 14.38 -13.06
N ALA A 17 2.87 13.06 -12.88
CA ALA A 17 3.45 12.36 -11.75
C ALA A 17 4.98 12.53 -11.67
N ARG A 18 5.67 12.40 -12.80
CA ARG A 18 7.13 12.61 -12.87
C ARG A 18 7.53 14.05 -12.61
N ASP A 19 6.78 15.01 -13.17
CA ASP A 19 7.05 16.43 -12.99
C ASP A 19 6.89 16.81 -11.50
N LEU A 20 5.80 16.36 -10.86
CA LEU A 20 5.56 16.62 -9.44
C LEU A 20 6.58 15.95 -8.52
N ALA A 21 7.04 14.74 -8.86
CA ALA A 21 8.08 14.04 -8.09
C ALA A 21 9.46 14.73 -8.19
N ALA A 22 9.67 15.60 -9.17
CA ALA A 22 10.91 16.34 -9.40
C ALA A 22 10.92 17.76 -8.79
N GLU A 23 9.80 18.20 -8.21
CA GLU A 23 9.71 19.49 -7.54
C GLU A 23 10.63 19.56 -6.31
N PRO A 24 11.05 20.76 -5.89
CA PRO A 24 11.83 20.94 -4.66
C PRO A 24 11.13 20.33 -3.45
N LEU A 25 11.91 19.59 -2.66
CA LEU A 25 11.44 19.02 -1.41
C LEU A 25 11.26 20.12 -0.35
N ALA A 26 10.22 19.97 0.46
CA ALA A 26 10.08 20.77 1.67
C ALA A 26 11.12 20.34 2.72
N ASP A 27 11.48 21.27 3.62
CA ASP A 27 12.42 20.97 4.71
C ASP A 27 11.95 19.76 5.54
N GLY A 28 12.85 18.78 5.71
CA GLY A 28 12.58 17.56 6.48
C GLY A 28 11.88 16.45 5.70
N PHE A 29 11.72 16.57 4.38
CA PHE A 29 11.22 15.50 3.51
C PHE A 29 12.30 15.01 2.56
N ASP A 30 12.33 13.69 2.32
CA ASP A 30 13.32 13.04 1.45
C ASP A 30 12.80 12.77 0.02
N GLU A 31 11.48 12.81 -0.17
CA GLU A 31 10.83 12.54 -1.45
C GLU A 31 9.39 13.07 -1.51
N ILE A 32 8.87 13.25 -2.73
CA ILE A 32 7.44 13.48 -3.01
C ILE A 32 6.84 12.17 -3.50
N LEU A 33 5.72 11.76 -2.90
CA LEU A 33 4.98 10.56 -3.29
C LEU A 33 3.65 10.91 -3.95
N MET A 34 3.32 10.20 -5.03
CA MET A 34 1.99 10.28 -5.62
C MET A 34 0.98 9.50 -4.77
N PRO A 35 -0.32 9.87 -4.83
CA PRO A 35 -1.38 9.09 -4.22
C PRO A 35 -1.30 7.62 -4.67
N GLY A 36 -1.26 6.70 -3.70
CA GLY A 36 -1.15 5.26 -3.94
C GLY A 36 0.26 4.68 -3.76
N GLU A 37 1.32 5.42 -4.12
CA GLU A 37 2.70 4.88 -4.09
C GLU A 37 3.15 4.42 -2.70
N ARG A 38 2.75 5.17 -1.65
CA ARG A 38 3.00 4.75 -0.26
C ARG A 38 2.34 3.40 0.04
N GLY A 39 1.11 3.19 -0.42
CA GLY A 39 0.37 1.93 -0.26
C GLY A 39 1.04 0.79 -0.99
N ASP A 40 1.45 1.02 -2.25
CA ASP A 40 2.17 0.03 -3.06
C ASP A 40 3.49 -0.40 -2.41
N ARG A 41 4.22 0.54 -1.81
CA ARG A 41 5.44 0.23 -1.06
C ARG A 41 5.16 -0.64 0.16
N VAL A 42 4.13 -0.30 0.93
CA VAL A 42 3.71 -1.10 2.08
C VAL A 42 3.29 -2.50 1.63
N MET A 43 2.50 -2.61 0.55
CA MET A 43 2.06 -3.89 0.00
C MET A 43 3.24 -4.75 -0.46
N LYS A 44 4.17 -4.18 -1.24
CA LYS A 44 5.37 -4.90 -1.70
C LYS A 44 6.23 -5.39 -0.54
N ARG A 45 6.35 -4.59 0.52
CA ARG A 45 7.07 -4.95 1.74
C ARG A 45 6.35 -6.08 2.49
N THR A 46 5.08 -5.91 2.83
CA THR A 46 4.34 -6.89 3.64
C THR A 46 4.06 -8.19 2.89
N ALA A 47 4.00 -8.18 1.55
CA ALA A 47 3.94 -9.40 0.75
C ALA A 47 5.21 -10.25 0.87
N ARG A 48 6.35 -9.63 1.17
CA ARG A 48 7.65 -10.32 1.34
C ARG A 48 7.96 -10.62 2.80
N GLU A 49 7.67 -9.67 3.69
CA GLU A 49 8.06 -9.71 5.10
C GLU A 49 6.94 -10.17 6.03
N GLY A 50 5.71 -10.28 5.54
CA GLY A 50 4.51 -10.49 6.36
C GLY A 50 3.90 -9.17 6.85
N ILE A 51 2.70 -9.26 7.43
CA ILE A 51 1.99 -8.13 8.01
C ILE A 51 2.25 -8.12 9.52
N THR A 52 2.75 -7.00 10.05
CA THR A 52 2.88 -6.81 11.50
C THR A 52 1.50 -6.60 12.11
N LEU A 53 1.13 -7.47 13.06
CA LEU A 53 -0.05 -7.31 13.89
C LEU A 53 0.38 -6.99 15.32
N THR A 54 -0.44 -6.23 16.04
CA THR A 54 -0.24 -6.06 17.48
C THR A 54 -0.56 -7.37 18.20
N ALA A 55 0.06 -7.60 19.36
CA ALA A 55 -0.24 -8.79 20.18
C ALA A 55 -1.74 -8.87 20.56
N VAL A 56 -2.35 -7.72 20.89
CA VAL A 56 -3.78 -7.63 21.22
C VAL A 56 -4.65 -8.06 20.04
N LEU A 57 -4.37 -7.56 18.83
CA LEU A 57 -5.15 -7.93 17.64
C LEU A 57 -4.97 -9.42 17.31
N TRP A 58 -3.77 -9.97 17.50
CA TRP A 58 -3.52 -11.40 17.31
C TRP A 58 -4.34 -12.27 18.28
N GLU A 59 -4.44 -11.87 19.54
CA GLU A 59 -5.25 -12.54 20.55
C GLU A 59 -6.74 -12.51 20.19
N GLU A 60 -7.26 -11.33 19.81
CA GLU A 60 -8.66 -11.17 19.38
C GLU A 60 -9.00 -12.06 18.18
N LEU A 61 -8.11 -12.12 17.18
CA LEU A 61 -8.27 -12.98 16.01
C LEU A 61 -8.21 -14.48 16.37
N SER A 62 -7.33 -14.85 17.29
CA SER A 62 -7.19 -16.24 17.74
C SER A 62 -8.46 -16.72 18.47
N VAL A 63 -9.01 -15.90 19.37
CA VAL A 63 -10.28 -16.17 20.06
C VAL A 63 -11.43 -16.30 19.07
N ALA A 64 -11.49 -15.42 18.06
CA ALA A 64 -12.51 -15.50 17.02
C ALA A 64 -12.39 -16.79 16.19
N ALA A 65 -11.16 -17.20 15.85
CA ALA A 65 -10.88 -18.43 15.11
C ALA A 65 -11.33 -19.67 15.90
N GLU A 66 -11.01 -19.74 17.20
CA GLU A 66 -11.47 -20.82 18.09
C GLU A 66 -12.99 -20.95 18.13
N ARG A 67 -13.70 -19.82 18.32
CA ARG A 67 -15.17 -19.80 18.35
C ARG A 67 -15.81 -20.28 17.05
N LEU A 68 -15.12 -20.08 15.93
CA LEU A 68 -15.56 -20.48 14.60
C LEU A 68 -14.97 -21.83 14.17
N SER A 69 -14.20 -22.51 15.03
CA SER A 69 -13.47 -23.74 14.72
C SER A 69 -12.56 -23.62 13.48
N VAL A 70 -11.94 -22.45 13.29
CA VAL A 70 -10.96 -22.17 12.23
C VAL A 70 -9.55 -22.31 12.80
N PRO A 71 -8.62 -23.03 12.15
CA PRO A 71 -7.24 -23.13 12.62
C PRO A 71 -6.51 -21.79 12.61
N VAL A 72 -5.80 -21.49 13.69
CA VAL A 72 -4.88 -20.34 13.77
C VAL A 72 -3.58 -20.69 13.01
N PRO A 73 -3.05 -19.80 12.15
CA PRO A 73 -1.80 -20.06 11.45
C PRO A 73 -0.62 -20.17 12.42
N ALA A 74 0.34 -21.05 12.10
CA ALA A 74 1.59 -21.14 12.85
C ALA A 74 2.45 -19.87 12.65
N ILE A 75 3.00 -19.34 13.75
CA ILE A 75 3.95 -18.23 13.71
C ILE A 75 5.34 -18.81 13.41
N TYR A 76 6.02 -18.31 12.38
CA TYR A 76 7.41 -18.64 12.04
C TYR A 76 8.32 -17.43 12.30
#